data_AF-A0A7W7BPG4-F1
#
_entry.id   AF-A0A7W7BPG4-F1
#
_cell.length_a   1.000
_cell.length_b   1.000
_cell.length_c   1.000
_cell.angle_alpha   90.00
_cell.angle_beta   90.00
_cell.angle_gamma   90.00
#
_symmetry.space_group_name_H-M   'P 1'
#
loop_
_entity.id
_entity.type
_entity.pdbx_description
1 polymer ?
#
loop_
_entity_poly.entity_id
_entity_poly.type
_entity_poly.pdbx_seq_one_letter_code
_entity_poly.pdbx_strand_id
1 'polypeptide(L)'
;MIRSWRRTASLTMVTALLASTIVAFPSIASADDEVDAASIAVAAQSLANLDESLLLAASDGAGTGTVQTSQGTIGVPSRLTDGVSIHSPGRSPLTIDLPEADAAGDAVLLQGGAVTYPGESLTNSVIVGDAGVQMLTTITSADAPEHLEYDVDLGVGESLRSTEDGAAVVAADDTVLAVVADAWALDADGDPVATHYEIEGSTLIQVVDHRAAGVAYPVVADPIWIAPWVFKCLLGLGLKGPQITQAFATGTIWGGLGAAVLACALGK
;
A
#
# COMPACT_ATOMS: atom_id res chain seq x y z
N MET A 1 16.64 48.36 91.42
CA MET A 1 17.78 48.16 90.50
C MET A 1 17.86 46.68 90.14
N ILE A 2 18.25 46.36 88.90
CA ILE A 2 18.59 45.03 88.35
C ILE A 2 17.42 44.26 87.68
N ARG A 3 17.12 44.69 86.45
CA ARG A 3 17.19 43.94 85.17
C ARG A 3 16.64 42.50 85.14
N SER A 4 15.41 42.35 84.65
CA SER A 4 14.83 41.08 84.18
C SER A 4 15.21 40.82 82.72
N TRP A 5 15.76 39.64 82.43
CA TRP A 5 16.15 39.23 81.08
C TRP A 5 15.13 38.22 80.54
N ARG A 6 14.35 38.65 79.55
CA ARG A 6 13.50 37.78 78.72
C ARG A 6 14.40 37.19 77.64
N ARG A 7 14.47 35.86 77.51
CA ARG A 7 15.02 35.19 76.34
C ARG A 7 13.88 34.50 75.60
N THR A 8 13.63 35.02 74.40
CA THR A 8 12.72 34.56 73.37
C THR A 8 13.18 33.22 72.80
N ALA A 9 12.26 32.26 72.73
CA ALA A 9 12.44 31.01 72.00
C ALA A 9 12.33 31.30 70.50
N SER A 10 13.33 30.85 69.72
CA SER A 10 13.32 30.91 68.25
C SER A 10 13.08 29.50 67.73
N LEU A 11 11.94 29.29 67.06
CA LEU A 11 11.64 28.07 66.30
C LEU A 11 12.36 28.16 64.96
N THR A 12 13.28 27.24 64.69
CA THR A 12 13.86 27.02 63.36
C THR A 12 12.94 26.12 62.54
N MET A 13 12.37 26.68 61.47
CA MET A 13 11.57 25.99 60.46
C MET A 13 12.52 25.38 59.43
N VAL A 14 12.54 24.04 59.32
CA VAL A 14 13.32 23.31 58.31
C VAL A 14 12.42 23.07 57.10
N THR A 15 12.66 23.79 56.00
CA THR A 15 12.04 23.55 54.69
C THR A 15 12.90 22.56 53.91
N ALA A 16 12.38 21.36 53.67
CA ALA A 16 13.01 20.36 52.81
C ALA A 16 12.70 20.67 51.34
N LEU A 17 13.71 21.06 50.55
CA LEU A 17 13.64 21.07 49.09
C LEU A 17 13.81 19.62 48.58
N LEU A 18 12.76 19.06 47.98
CA LEU A 18 12.84 17.83 47.18
C LEU A 18 13.11 18.24 45.73
N ALA A 19 14.36 18.10 45.28
CA ALA A 19 14.72 18.16 43.87
C ALA A 19 14.41 16.80 43.22
N SER A 20 13.31 16.70 42.49
CA SER A 20 13.02 15.53 41.65
C SER A 20 13.88 15.58 40.39
N THR A 21 14.95 14.78 40.36
CA THR A 21 15.69 14.51 39.13
C THR A 21 14.83 13.62 38.22
N ILE A 22 14.27 14.20 37.17
CA ILE A 22 13.68 13.44 36.06
C ILE A 22 14.83 12.74 35.35
N VAL A 23 14.99 11.43 35.59
CA VAL A 23 15.88 10.59 34.79
C VAL A 23 15.15 10.33 33.47
N ALA A 24 15.54 11.03 32.42
CA ALA A 24 15.13 10.69 31.06
C ALA A 24 15.84 9.37 30.69
N PHE A 25 15.09 8.28 30.64
CA PHE A 25 15.59 7.05 30.04
C PHE A 25 15.59 7.23 28.53
N PRO A 26 16.71 7.02 27.82
CA PRO A 26 16.66 6.92 26.37
C PRO A 26 15.81 5.70 26.02
N SER A 27 14.77 5.90 25.22
CA SER A 27 14.08 4.78 24.57
C SER A 27 15.10 4.09 23.66
N ILE A 28 15.43 2.85 23.97
CA ILE A 28 16.18 1.99 23.05
C ILE A 28 15.15 1.48 22.06
N ALA A 29 15.16 1.99 20.83
CA ALA A 29 14.43 1.37 19.73
C ALA A 29 14.99 -0.04 19.51
N SER A 30 14.13 -1.02 19.24
CA SER A 30 14.59 -2.37 18.89
C SER A 30 15.20 -2.37 17.49
N ALA A 31 16.02 -3.40 17.16
CA ALA A 31 16.59 -3.52 15.82
C ALA A 31 15.48 -3.62 14.75
N ASP A 32 14.38 -4.30 15.07
CA ASP A 32 13.21 -4.44 14.21
C ASP A 32 12.55 -3.07 13.98
N ASP A 33 12.39 -2.24 15.02
CA ASP A 33 11.86 -0.87 14.87
C ASP A 33 12.76 0.03 13.97
N GLU A 34 14.08 -0.17 14.01
CA GLU A 34 15.02 0.57 13.17
C GLU A 34 14.95 0.13 11.70
N VAL A 35 14.82 -1.18 11.45
CA VAL A 35 14.62 -1.76 10.11
C VAL A 35 13.30 -1.25 9.52
N ASP A 36 12.23 -1.28 10.30
CA ASP A 36 10.91 -0.81 9.89
C ASP A 36 10.93 0.68 9.53
N ALA A 37 11.57 1.51 10.37
CA ALA A 37 11.69 2.93 10.08
C ALA A 37 12.49 3.21 8.78
N ALA A 38 13.55 2.44 8.53
CA ALA A 38 14.35 2.57 7.32
C ALA A 38 13.57 2.13 6.07
N SER A 39 12.88 0.99 6.13
CA SER A 39 12.11 0.45 5.00
C SER A 39 10.90 1.33 4.66
N ILE A 40 10.23 1.91 5.67
CA ILE A 40 9.19 2.94 5.49
C ILE A 40 9.76 4.17 4.78
N ALA A 41 10.92 4.67 5.20
CA ALA A 41 11.53 5.85 4.59
C ALA A 41 11.92 5.60 3.12
N VAL A 42 12.45 4.41 2.81
CA VAL A 42 12.77 3.98 1.45
C VAL A 42 11.52 3.91 0.59
N ALA A 43 10.45 3.27 1.06
CA ALA A 43 9.18 3.18 0.32
C ALA A 43 8.58 4.58 0.09
N ALA A 44 8.54 5.43 1.12
CA ALA A 44 8.03 6.79 1.00
C ALA A 44 8.78 7.61 -0.06
N GLN A 45 10.11 7.52 -0.08
CA GLN A 45 10.93 8.21 -1.08
C GLN A 45 10.73 7.62 -2.49
N SER A 46 10.61 6.30 -2.59
CA SER A 46 10.40 5.60 -3.86
C SER A 46 9.07 6.02 -4.49
N LEU A 47 7.98 6.01 -3.71
CA LEU A 47 6.68 6.48 -4.17
C LEU A 47 6.68 7.97 -4.54
N ALA A 48 7.40 8.81 -3.80
CA ALA A 48 7.51 10.24 -4.11
C ALA A 48 8.31 10.54 -5.40
N ASN A 49 9.15 9.60 -5.85
CA ASN A 49 9.94 9.73 -7.07
C ASN A 49 9.19 9.24 -8.31
N LEU A 50 8.12 8.47 -8.15
CA LEU A 50 7.30 8.01 -9.26
C LEU A 50 6.53 9.18 -9.89
N ASP A 51 6.26 9.06 -11.19
CA ASP A 51 5.31 9.94 -11.85
C ASP A 51 3.93 9.75 -11.22
N GLU A 52 3.28 10.83 -10.78
CA GLU A 52 1.98 10.79 -10.11
C GLU A 52 0.91 10.08 -10.96
N SER A 53 1.04 10.10 -12.29
CA SER A 53 0.12 9.42 -13.18
C SER A 53 0.15 7.89 -13.09
N LEU A 54 1.26 7.31 -12.63
CA LEU A 54 1.41 5.87 -12.38
C LEU A 54 0.74 5.43 -11.06
N LEU A 55 0.38 6.39 -10.21
CA LEU A 55 -0.23 6.13 -8.91
C LEU A 55 -1.72 6.43 -8.95
N LEU A 56 -2.49 5.61 -8.23
CA LEU A 56 -3.87 5.96 -7.94
C LEU A 56 -3.95 7.23 -7.07
N ALA A 57 -4.90 8.10 -7.41
CA ALA A 57 -5.28 9.19 -6.52
C ALA A 57 -5.96 8.59 -5.28
N ALA A 58 -5.34 8.78 -4.11
CA ALA A 58 -5.84 8.24 -2.86
C ALA A 58 -7.23 8.80 -2.52
N SER A 59 -8.15 7.92 -2.12
CA SER A 59 -9.51 8.27 -1.68
C SER A 59 -9.48 9.08 -0.38
N ASP A 60 -10.51 9.90 -0.20
CA ASP A 60 -10.75 10.59 1.07
C ASP A 60 -10.90 9.57 2.20
N GLY A 61 -10.11 9.74 3.27
CA GLY A 61 -10.12 8.79 4.40
C GLY A 61 -9.23 7.56 4.21
N ALA A 62 -8.25 7.60 3.30
CA ALA A 62 -7.21 6.59 3.18
C ALA A 62 -6.56 6.27 4.53
N GLY A 63 -6.30 4.98 4.75
CA GLY A 63 -5.84 4.44 6.02
C GLY A 63 -6.23 2.97 6.17
N THR A 64 -5.89 2.37 7.30
CA THR A 64 -6.35 1.02 7.67
C THR A 64 -7.84 1.02 7.98
N GLY A 65 -8.51 -0.10 7.74
CA GLY A 65 -9.94 -0.30 7.90
C GLY A 65 -10.67 -0.24 6.56
N THR A 66 -11.97 0.09 6.61
CA THR A 66 -12.80 0.18 5.41
C THR A 66 -12.72 1.58 4.81
N VAL A 67 -12.17 1.68 3.61
CA VAL A 67 -12.13 2.89 2.80
C VAL A 67 -13.29 2.88 1.81
N GLN A 68 -14.06 3.98 1.77
CA GLN A 68 -15.16 4.14 0.83
C GLN A 68 -14.62 4.59 -0.53
N THR A 69 -15.11 3.94 -1.59
CA THR A 69 -14.94 4.40 -2.98
C THR A 69 -16.29 4.84 -3.52
N SER A 70 -16.32 5.39 -4.73
CA SER A 70 -17.55 5.81 -5.39
C SER A 70 -18.67 4.75 -5.47
N GLN A 71 -18.35 3.46 -5.65
CA GLN A 71 -19.33 2.39 -5.90
C GLN A 71 -19.13 1.12 -5.05
N GLY A 72 -18.10 1.07 -4.21
CA GLY A 72 -17.79 -0.07 -3.35
C GLY A 72 -16.91 0.33 -2.17
N THR A 73 -16.34 -0.65 -1.48
CA THR A 73 -15.40 -0.39 -0.38
C THR A 73 -14.16 -1.26 -0.50
N ILE A 74 -13.03 -0.75 -0.03
CA ILE A 74 -11.80 -1.52 0.06
C ILE A 74 -11.41 -1.63 1.53
N GLY A 75 -11.16 -2.85 2.00
CA GLY A 75 -10.63 -3.10 3.34
C GLY A 75 -9.11 -3.17 3.28
N VAL A 76 -8.45 -2.26 3.99
CA VAL A 76 -6.99 -2.25 4.16
C VAL A 76 -6.67 -2.74 5.57
N PRO A 77 -5.97 -3.86 5.76
CA PRO A 77 -5.87 -4.47 7.07
C PRO A 77 -4.85 -3.74 7.97
N SER A 78 -4.95 -3.88 9.30
CA SER A 78 -3.89 -3.37 10.18
C SER A 78 -2.64 -4.24 10.18
N ARG A 79 -2.78 -5.53 9.85
CA ARG A 79 -1.68 -6.48 9.63
C ARG A 79 -1.83 -7.12 8.27
N LEU A 80 -0.74 -7.19 7.51
CA LEU A 80 -0.82 -7.61 6.11
C LEU A 80 -1.32 -9.05 5.92
N THR A 81 -1.15 -9.91 6.94
CA THR A 81 -1.63 -11.30 6.98
C THR A 81 -3.15 -11.46 6.86
N ASP A 82 -3.93 -10.38 7.02
CA ASP A 82 -5.39 -10.44 6.89
C ASP A 82 -5.87 -10.15 5.45
N GLY A 83 -4.95 -9.78 4.54
CA GLY A 83 -5.22 -9.48 3.14
C GLY A 83 -5.97 -8.16 2.89
N VAL A 84 -5.82 -7.63 1.67
CA VAL A 84 -6.58 -6.47 1.19
C VAL A 84 -7.87 -6.96 0.52
N SER A 85 -9.01 -6.38 0.86
CA SER A 85 -10.33 -6.89 0.44
C SER A 85 -11.14 -5.90 -0.39
N ILE A 86 -11.50 -6.29 -1.60
CA ILE A 86 -12.36 -5.51 -2.51
C ILE A 86 -13.82 -5.94 -2.32
N HIS A 87 -14.66 -5.01 -1.88
CA HIS A 87 -16.08 -5.26 -1.62
C HIS A 87 -16.94 -4.60 -2.70
N SER A 88 -17.59 -5.43 -3.51
CA SER A 88 -18.58 -5.01 -4.48
C SER A 88 -20.00 -5.21 -3.95
N PRO A 89 -20.96 -4.29 -4.19
CA PRO A 89 -22.34 -4.45 -3.75
C PRO A 89 -22.96 -5.77 -4.22
N GLY A 90 -23.53 -6.53 -3.27
CA GLY A 90 -24.24 -7.79 -3.57
C GLY A 90 -23.33 -8.99 -3.85
N ARG A 91 -22.03 -8.91 -3.58
CA ARG A 91 -21.07 -10.01 -3.71
C ARG A 91 -20.32 -10.26 -2.40
N SER A 92 -19.73 -11.44 -2.28
CA SER A 92 -18.72 -11.69 -1.26
C SER A 92 -17.48 -10.82 -1.52
N PRO A 93 -16.73 -10.42 -0.48
CA PRO A 93 -15.46 -9.72 -0.67
C PRO A 93 -14.46 -10.62 -1.40
N LEU A 94 -13.68 -10.02 -2.30
CA LEU A 94 -12.51 -10.63 -2.89
C LEU A 94 -11.30 -10.22 -2.04
N THR A 95 -10.67 -11.15 -1.35
CA THR A 95 -9.46 -10.90 -0.54
C THR A 95 -8.22 -11.29 -1.33
N ILE A 96 -7.20 -10.46 -1.24
CA ILE A 96 -5.90 -10.66 -1.88
C ILE A 96 -4.83 -10.53 -0.80
N ASP A 97 -4.07 -11.59 -0.60
CA ASP A 97 -2.87 -11.56 0.25
C ASP A 97 -1.69 -11.00 -0.56
N LEU A 98 -0.81 -10.27 0.12
CA LEU A 98 0.33 -9.60 -0.51
C LEU A 98 1.64 -10.38 -0.25
N PRO A 99 2.67 -10.18 -1.08
CA PRO A 99 3.97 -10.85 -0.92
C PRO A 99 4.57 -10.66 0.47
N GLU A 100 5.10 -11.74 1.04
CA GLU A 100 5.77 -11.77 2.34
C GLU A 100 4.93 -11.19 3.51
N ALA A 101 3.59 -11.32 3.47
CA ALA A 101 2.69 -10.78 4.49
C ALA A 101 3.01 -11.20 5.93
N ASP A 102 3.51 -12.42 6.15
CA ASP A 102 3.92 -12.92 7.47
C ASP A 102 5.18 -12.24 8.02
N ALA A 103 6.03 -11.70 7.16
CA ALA A 103 7.27 -11.01 7.52
C ALA A 103 7.10 -9.48 7.60
N ALA A 104 5.94 -8.97 7.23
CA ALA A 104 5.67 -7.54 7.23
C ALA A 104 5.34 -7.01 8.65
N GLY A 105 5.87 -5.84 8.98
CA GLY A 105 5.55 -5.11 10.20
C GLY A 105 4.19 -4.42 10.17
N ASP A 106 3.92 -3.63 11.20
CA ASP A 106 2.62 -2.96 11.37
C ASP A 106 2.39 -1.85 10.33
N ALA A 107 1.11 -1.66 9.97
CA ALA A 107 0.70 -0.66 8.99
C ALA A 107 1.03 0.79 9.40
N VAL A 108 1.65 1.54 8.48
CA VAL A 108 1.94 2.97 8.63
C VAL A 108 1.34 3.76 7.47
N LEU A 109 0.49 4.74 7.80
CA LEU A 109 -0.07 5.65 6.80
C LEU A 109 0.95 6.75 6.43
N LEU A 110 1.34 6.79 5.15
CA LEU A 110 2.22 7.80 4.59
C LEU A 110 1.46 9.07 4.19
N GLN A 111 2.22 10.15 3.99
CA GLN A 111 1.72 11.31 3.26
C GLN A 111 1.41 10.89 1.82
N GLY A 112 0.23 11.28 1.31
CA GLY A 112 -0.27 10.83 0.00
C GLY A 112 -1.27 9.67 0.07
N GLY A 113 -1.55 9.12 1.25
CA GLY A 113 -2.64 8.16 1.45
C GLY A 113 -2.25 6.68 1.26
N ALA A 114 -0.98 6.39 0.99
CA ALA A 114 -0.48 5.02 0.95
C ALA A 114 -0.37 4.42 2.36
N VAL A 115 -0.93 3.24 2.59
CA VAL A 115 -0.70 2.44 3.80
C VAL A 115 0.46 1.49 3.53
N THR A 116 1.55 1.65 4.25
CA THR A 116 2.80 0.91 4.03
C THR A 116 3.06 -0.07 5.16
N TYR A 117 3.48 -1.27 4.79
CA TYR A 117 3.84 -2.37 5.67
C TYR A 117 5.34 -2.61 5.48
N PRO A 118 6.19 -2.22 6.44
CA PRO A 118 7.63 -2.42 6.34
C PRO A 118 7.98 -3.90 6.26
N GLY A 119 9.05 -4.22 5.54
CA GLY A 119 9.68 -5.53 5.59
C GLY A 119 11.17 -5.43 5.28
N GLU A 120 11.91 -6.50 5.55
CA GLU A 120 13.36 -6.52 5.30
C GLU A 120 13.68 -6.54 3.80
N SER A 121 13.09 -7.48 3.07
CA SER A 121 13.32 -7.69 1.64
C SER A 121 12.32 -6.93 0.76
N LEU A 122 11.05 -6.97 1.16
CA LEU A 122 9.94 -6.34 0.47
C LEU A 122 9.20 -5.39 1.41
N THR A 123 8.94 -4.17 0.96
CA THR A 123 8.02 -3.24 1.63
C THR A 123 6.77 -3.10 0.77
N ASN A 124 5.60 -3.40 1.32
CA ASN A 124 4.33 -3.33 0.58
C ASN A 124 3.61 -2.02 0.89
N SER A 125 3.04 -1.38 -0.13
CA SER A 125 2.28 -0.14 -0.02
C SER A 125 0.94 -0.25 -0.73
N VAL A 126 -0.14 0.04 -0.02
CA VAL A 126 -1.52 -0.04 -0.53
C VAL A 126 -2.09 1.36 -0.69
N ILE A 127 -2.50 1.70 -1.92
CA ILE A 127 -3.18 2.96 -2.24
C ILE A 127 -4.59 2.63 -2.70
N VAL A 128 -5.59 3.13 -1.98
CA VAL A 128 -7.00 2.99 -2.36
C VAL A 128 -7.43 4.23 -3.13
N GLY A 129 -8.03 4.06 -4.30
CA GLY A 129 -8.64 5.14 -5.09
C GLY A 129 -10.01 4.74 -5.64
N ASP A 130 -10.73 5.68 -6.23
CA ASP A 130 -12.06 5.39 -6.83
C ASP A 130 -11.99 4.40 -8.01
N ALA A 131 -10.81 4.29 -8.62
CA ALA A 131 -10.54 3.35 -9.71
C ALA A 131 -10.33 1.90 -9.23
N GLY A 132 -10.04 1.68 -7.94
CA GLY A 132 -9.65 0.38 -7.39
C GLY A 132 -8.61 0.48 -6.28
N VAL A 133 -7.72 -0.51 -6.21
CA VAL A 133 -6.62 -0.53 -5.24
C VAL A 133 -5.31 -0.83 -5.95
N GLN A 134 -4.26 -0.12 -5.56
CA GLN A 134 -2.91 -0.35 -6.05
C GLN A 134 -2.07 -0.92 -4.91
N MET A 135 -1.40 -2.04 -5.18
CA MET A 135 -0.64 -2.81 -4.19
C MET A 135 0.82 -2.85 -4.62
N LEU A 136 1.54 -1.76 -4.35
CA LEU A 136 2.92 -1.59 -4.78
C LEU A 136 3.86 -2.38 -3.86
N THR A 137 4.90 -2.97 -4.44
CA THR A 137 5.95 -3.64 -3.68
C THR A 137 7.28 -2.98 -3.99
N THR A 138 7.96 -2.49 -2.95
CA THR A 138 9.30 -1.93 -3.01
C THR A 138 10.31 -3.04 -2.68
N ILE A 139 11.10 -3.42 -3.66
CA ILE A 139 12.17 -4.40 -3.57
C ILE A 139 13.45 -3.65 -3.18
N THR A 140 13.98 -3.94 -1.99
CA THR A 140 15.02 -3.12 -1.37
C THR A 140 16.44 -3.47 -1.81
N SER A 141 16.67 -4.71 -2.26
CA SER A 141 18.01 -5.20 -2.62
C SER A 141 17.98 -6.46 -3.50
N ALA A 142 19.17 -6.91 -3.93
CA ALA A 142 19.35 -8.12 -4.72
C ALA A 142 19.02 -9.43 -3.98
N ASP A 143 18.96 -9.39 -2.66
CA ASP A 143 18.63 -10.56 -1.84
C ASP A 143 17.12 -10.85 -1.79
N ALA A 144 16.28 -9.86 -2.14
CA ALA A 144 14.83 -10.00 -2.23
C ALA A 144 14.40 -10.96 -3.36
N PRO A 145 13.23 -11.62 -3.25
CA PRO A 145 12.74 -12.53 -4.28
C PRO A 145 12.32 -11.80 -5.56
N GLU A 146 12.50 -12.47 -6.72
CA GLU A 146 12.04 -11.97 -8.02
C GLU A 146 10.57 -12.32 -8.31
N HIS A 147 9.96 -13.19 -7.50
CA HIS A 147 8.58 -13.62 -7.64
C HIS A 147 7.75 -13.00 -6.50
N LEU A 148 6.84 -12.11 -6.86
CA LEU A 148 5.93 -11.45 -5.93
C LEU A 148 4.57 -12.15 -6.02
N GLU A 149 4.23 -12.91 -4.98
CA GLU A 149 3.03 -13.76 -4.96
C GLU A 149 1.86 -13.00 -4.32
N TYR A 150 0.76 -12.89 -5.06
CA TYR A 150 -0.51 -12.33 -4.61
C TYR A 150 -1.56 -13.44 -4.62
N ASP A 151 -1.87 -14.01 -3.46
CA ASP A 151 -2.84 -15.08 -3.33
C ASP A 151 -4.26 -14.52 -3.30
N VAL A 152 -5.13 -15.03 -4.17
CA VAL A 152 -6.52 -14.57 -4.28
C VAL A 152 -7.46 -15.58 -3.63
N ASP A 153 -8.25 -15.13 -2.67
CA ASP A 153 -9.31 -15.94 -2.07
C ASP A 153 -10.49 -16.10 -3.05
N LEU A 154 -10.44 -17.18 -3.83
CA LEU A 154 -11.46 -17.50 -4.83
C LEU A 154 -12.62 -18.29 -4.22
N GLY A 155 -13.83 -17.78 -4.43
CA GLY A 155 -15.08 -18.47 -4.12
C GLY A 155 -15.37 -19.65 -5.07
N VAL A 156 -16.45 -20.39 -4.77
CA VAL A 156 -16.84 -21.57 -5.55
C VAL A 156 -17.14 -21.17 -7.01
N GLY A 157 -16.34 -21.71 -7.94
CA GLY A 157 -16.48 -21.47 -9.38
C GLY A 157 -15.87 -20.15 -9.86
N GLU A 158 -15.26 -19.38 -8.97
CA GLU A 158 -14.42 -18.25 -9.34
C GLU A 158 -13.06 -18.74 -9.84
N SER A 159 -12.44 -17.97 -10.72
CA SER A 159 -11.13 -18.30 -11.30
C SER A 159 -10.33 -17.04 -11.56
N LEU A 160 -9.03 -17.11 -11.30
CA LEU A 160 -8.04 -16.15 -11.76
C LEU A 160 -7.56 -16.58 -13.16
N ARG A 161 -7.56 -15.66 -14.13
CA ARG A 161 -7.24 -15.95 -15.53
C ARG A 161 -6.27 -14.92 -16.10
N SER A 162 -5.27 -15.38 -16.86
CA SER A 162 -4.40 -14.49 -17.63
C SER A 162 -5.19 -13.81 -18.73
N THR A 163 -4.84 -12.57 -19.02
CA THR A 163 -5.34 -11.82 -20.18
C THR A 163 -4.16 -11.44 -21.09
N GLU A 164 -4.42 -10.69 -22.15
CA GLU A 164 -3.34 -10.23 -23.06
C GLU A 164 -2.34 -9.32 -22.34
N ASP A 165 -2.83 -8.39 -21.50
CA ASP A 165 -2.04 -7.34 -20.84
C ASP A 165 -2.42 -7.23 -19.35
N GLY A 166 -2.33 -8.34 -18.60
CA GLY A 166 -2.67 -8.41 -17.17
C GLY A 166 -3.42 -9.68 -16.79
N ALA A 167 -4.26 -9.61 -15.76
CA ALA A 167 -5.08 -10.73 -15.29
C ALA A 167 -6.52 -10.30 -14.95
N ALA A 168 -7.42 -11.27 -14.79
CA ALA A 168 -8.77 -11.01 -14.32
C ALA A 168 -9.27 -12.10 -13.39
N VAL A 169 -9.96 -11.70 -12.32
CA VAL A 169 -10.75 -12.60 -11.49
C VAL A 169 -12.17 -12.62 -12.05
N VAL A 170 -12.69 -13.80 -12.33
CA VAL A 170 -14.02 -13.97 -12.93
C VAL A 170 -14.84 -15.01 -12.20
N ALA A 171 -16.14 -14.76 -12.09
CA ALA A 171 -17.10 -15.69 -11.54
C ALA A 171 -17.44 -16.83 -12.51
N ALA A 172 -18.18 -17.82 -12.01
CA ALA A 172 -18.62 -18.98 -12.78
C ALA A 172 -19.51 -18.64 -14.00
N ASP A 173 -20.16 -17.47 -13.99
CA ASP A 173 -20.98 -16.95 -15.09
C ASP A 173 -20.21 -16.01 -16.03
N ASP A 174 -18.87 -16.02 -15.95
CA ASP A 174 -17.95 -15.13 -16.66
C ASP A 174 -18.09 -13.64 -16.32
N THR A 175 -18.79 -13.29 -15.24
CA THR A 175 -18.76 -11.91 -14.73
C THR A 175 -17.37 -11.58 -14.18
N VAL A 176 -16.79 -10.49 -14.66
CA VAL A 176 -15.53 -9.93 -14.13
C VAL A 176 -15.74 -9.37 -12.72
N LEU A 177 -14.94 -9.84 -11.78
CA LEU A 177 -14.95 -9.45 -10.36
C LEU A 177 -13.85 -8.43 -10.04
N ALA A 178 -12.69 -8.57 -10.66
CA ALA A 178 -11.58 -7.61 -10.62
C ALA A 178 -10.70 -7.79 -11.87
N VAL A 179 -10.00 -6.73 -12.27
CA VAL A 179 -9.01 -6.77 -13.36
C VAL A 179 -7.70 -6.24 -12.84
N VAL A 180 -6.61 -6.91 -13.14
CA VAL A 180 -5.25 -6.45 -12.87
C VAL A 180 -4.75 -5.77 -14.13
N ALA A 181 -4.20 -4.57 -14.00
CA ALA A 181 -3.59 -3.90 -15.15
C ALA A 181 -2.35 -4.64 -15.66
N ASP A 182 -1.73 -4.09 -16.71
CA ASP A 182 -0.47 -4.63 -17.21
C ASP A 182 0.65 -4.44 -16.17
N ALA A 183 1.58 -5.38 -16.11
CA ALA A 183 2.66 -5.35 -15.13
C ALA A 183 3.63 -4.22 -15.47
N TRP A 184 4.05 -3.46 -14.47
CA TRP A 184 5.20 -2.57 -14.60
C TRP A 184 6.09 -2.62 -13.36
N ALA A 185 7.36 -2.33 -13.59
CA ALA A 185 8.35 -2.14 -12.54
C ALA A 185 9.34 -1.05 -12.97
N LEU A 186 9.74 -0.20 -12.02
CA LEU A 186 10.69 0.90 -12.23
C LEU A 186 11.77 0.83 -11.17
N ASP A 187 13.01 1.05 -11.60
CA ASP A 187 14.16 1.09 -10.70
C ASP A 187 14.35 2.48 -10.06
N ALA A 188 15.37 2.65 -9.23
CA ALA A 188 15.60 3.89 -8.50
C ALA A 188 15.95 5.10 -9.37
N ASP A 189 16.44 4.86 -10.60
CA ASP A 189 16.74 5.90 -11.58
C ASP A 189 15.50 6.20 -12.47
N GLY A 190 14.40 5.45 -12.27
CA GLY A 190 13.17 5.55 -13.04
C GLY A 190 13.21 4.77 -14.35
N ASP A 191 14.19 3.89 -14.53
CA ASP A 191 14.32 3.05 -15.72
C ASP A 191 13.41 1.81 -15.60
N PRO A 192 12.77 1.37 -16.70
CA PRO A 192 11.89 0.21 -16.70
C PRO A 192 12.66 -1.08 -16.44
N VAL A 193 12.15 -1.87 -15.49
CA VAL A 193 12.62 -3.23 -15.18
C VAL A 193 11.69 -4.23 -15.85
N ALA A 194 12.25 -5.25 -16.49
CA ALA A 194 11.44 -6.28 -17.15
C ALA A 194 10.58 -7.04 -16.11
N THR A 195 9.29 -7.14 -16.38
CA THR A 195 8.33 -7.83 -15.52
C THR A 195 7.18 -8.42 -16.33
N HIS A 196 6.55 -9.47 -15.81
CA HIS A 196 5.33 -10.07 -16.35
C HIS A 196 4.55 -10.80 -15.25
N TYR A 197 3.29 -11.11 -15.51
CA TYR A 197 2.49 -11.96 -14.63
C TYR A 197 2.48 -13.43 -15.08
N GLU A 198 2.52 -14.32 -14.10
CA GLU A 198 2.20 -15.74 -14.21
C GLU A 198 1.03 -16.07 -13.29
N ILE A 199 0.29 -17.14 -13.58
CA ILE A 199 -0.82 -17.61 -12.73
C ILE A 199 -0.61 -19.07 -12.37
N GLU A 200 -0.61 -19.34 -11.07
CA GLU A 200 -0.59 -20.69 -10.50
C GLU A 200 -1.83 -20.89 -9.63
N GLY A 201 -2.86 -21.52 -10.19
CA GLY A 201 -4.11 -21.76 -9.47
C GLY A 201 -4.85 -20.47 -9.11
N SER A 202 -4.81 -20.09 -7.84
CA SER A 202 -5.40 -18.87 -7.29
C SER A 202 -4.37 -17.75 -7.05
N THR A 203 -3.11 -17.99 -7.36
CA THR A 203 -2.01 -17.06 -7.11
C THR A 203 -1.67 -16.30 -8.39
N LEU A 204 -1.65 -14.97 -8.30
CA LEU A 204 -1.03 -14.11 -9.29
C LEU A 204 0.43 -13.91 -8.90
N ILE A 205 1.36 -14.28 -9.76
CA ILE A 205 2.79 -14.10 -9.51
C ILE A 205 3.29 -13.01 -10.43
N GLN A 206 3.76 -11.89 -9.89
CA GLN A 206 4.53 -10.93 -10.67
C GLN A 206 6.00 -11.32 -10.64
N VAL A 207 6.55 -11.66 -11.79
CA VAL A 207 7.99 -11.90 -11.94
C VAL A 207 8.65 -10.57 -12.29
N VAL A 208 9.66 -10.17 -11.53
CA VAL A 208 10.42 -8.92 -11.74
C VAL A 208 11.90 -9.27 -11.89
N ASP A 209 12.48 -9.05 -13.07
CA ASP A 209 13.89 -9.33 -13.37
C ASP A 209 14.82 -8.25 -12.80
N HIS A 210 14.69 -8.00 -11.49
CA HIS A 210 15.35 -6.90 -10.81
C HIS A 210 16.84 -7.17 -10.53
N ARG A 211 17.32 -8.41 -10.74
CA ARG A 211 18.75 -8.74 -10.63
C ARG A 211 19.50 -8.63 -11.96
N ALA A 212 18.80 -8.25 -13.04
CA ALA A 212 19.42 -7.95 -14.31
C ALA A 212 20.51 -6.87 -14.17
N ALA A 213 21.55 -6.96 -15.00
CA ALA A 213 22.66 -6.03 -14.94
C ALA A 213 22.19 -4.60 -15.27
N GLY A 214 22.48 -3.66 -14.37
CA GLY A 214 22.17 -2.24 -14.55
C GLY A 214 20.94 -1.75 -13.79
N VAL A 215 20.16 -2.65 -13.17
CA VAL A 215 19.01 -2.27 -12.34
C VAL A 215 19.47 -1.62 -11.02
N ALA A 216 18.96 -0.44 -10.72
CA ALA A 216 19.25 0.30 -9.48
C ALA A 216 18.17 0.08 -8.40
N TYR A 217 18.59 -0.16 -7.15
CA TYR A 217 17.66 -0.31 -6.02
C TYR A 217 17.38 1.02 -5.32
N PRO A 218 16.17 1.19 -4.74
CA PRO A 218 15.06 0.23 -4.73
C PRO A 218 14.33 0.13 -6.08
N VAL A 219 13.73 -1.03 -6.35
CA VAL A 219 12.81 -1.24 -7.48
C VAL A 219 11.38 -1.22 -6.95
N VAL A 220 10.47 -0.48 -7.59
CA VAL A 220 9.04 -0.50 -7.28
C VAL A 220 8.31 -1.27 -8.36
N ALA A 221 7.50 -2.25 -7.97
CA ALA A 221 6.66 -3.05 -8.84
C ALA A 221 5.19 -2.93 -8.47
N ASP A 222 4.33 -3.05 -9.47
CA ASP A 222 2.87 -2.93 -9.38
C ASP A 222 2.15 -4.27 -9.52
N PRO A 223 1.08 -4.48 -8.74
CA PRO A 223 -0.22 -4.49 -9.43
C PRO A 223 -1.23 -3.45 -8.95
N ILE A 224 -1.90 -2.83 -9.92
CA ILE A 224 -3.19 -2.17 -9.76
C ILE A 224 -4.34 -3.13 -10.07
N TRP A 225 -5.21 -3.28 -9.09
CA TRP A 225 -6.48 -4.00 -9.18
C TRP A 225 -7.59 -3.00 -9.49
N ILE A 226 -7.95 -2.92 -10.77
CA ILE A 226 -9.01 -2.07 -11.30
C ILE A 226 -10.36 -2.63 -10.85
N ALA A 227 -11.17 -1.75 -10.26
CA ALA A 227 -12.49 -2.10 -9.79
C ALA A 227 -13.44 -2.48 -10.95
N PRO A 228 -14.33 -3.47 -10.74
CA PRO A 228 -15.20 -3.98 -11.80
C PRO A 228 -16.17 -2.92 -12.37
N TRP A 229 -16.59 -1.94 -11.56
CA TRP A 229 -17.46 -0.85 -12.02
C TRP A 229 -16.74 0.11 -12.97
N VAL A 230 -15.48 0.47 -12.67
CA VAL A 230 -14.63 1.30 -13.54
C VAL A 230 -14.37 0.59 -14.86
N PHE A 231 -13.94 -0.67 -14.80
CA PHE A 231 -13.66 -1.46 -15.99
C PHE A 231 -14.90 -1.58 -16.90
N LYS A 232 -16.06 -1.92 -16.31
CA LYS A 232 -17.33 -2.02 -17.04
C LYS A 232 -17.77 -0.68 -17.66
N CYS A 233 -17.55 0.43 -16.96
CA CYS A 233 -17.87 1.77 -17.45
C CYS A 233 -17.06 2.11 -18.71
N LEU A 234 -15.74 1.87 -18.67
CA LEU A 234 -14.83 2.09 -19.80
C LEU A 234 -15.14 1.19 -21.00
N LEU A 235 -15.45 -0.09 -20.76
CA LEU A 235 -15.95 -1.00 -21.81
C LEU A 235 -17.22 -0.46 -22.47
N GLY A 236 -18.16 0.07 -21.67
CA GLY A 236 -19.40 0.67 -22.15
C GLY A 236 -19.20 1.91 -23.02
N LEU A 237 -18.07 2.61 -22.86
CA LEU A 237 -17.64 3.73 -23.70
C LEU A 237 -16.84 3.29 -24.95
N GLY A 238 -16.66 1.98 -25.14
CA GLY A 238 -16.05 1.40 -26.34
C GLY A 238 -14.55 1.15 -26.26
N LEU A 239 -13.92 1.34 -25.10
CA LEU A 239 -12.54 0.90 -24.89
C LEU A 239 -12.50 -0.64 -24.82
N LYS A 240 -11.38 -1.23 -25.24
CA LYS A 240 -11.14 -2.67 -25.11
C LYS A 240 -10.36 -2.97 -23.83
N GLY A 241 -10.52 -4.18 -23.29
CA GLY A 241 -9.81 -4.63 -22.08
C GLY A 241 -8.30 -4.33 -22.11
N PRO A 242 -7.55 -4.79 -23.12
CA PRO A 242 -6.14 -4.45 -23.34
C PRO A 242 -5.80 -2.96 -23.26
N GLN A 243 -6.65 -2.11 -23.87
CA GLN A 243 -6.44 -0.65 -23.84
C GLN A 243 -6.65 -0.07 -22.45
N ILE A 244 -7.56 -0.64 -21.66
CA ILE A 244 -7.86 -0.19 -20.31
C ILE A 244 -6.70 -0.55 -19.38
N THR A 245 -6.26 -1.81 -19.39
CA THR A 245 -5.18 -2.30 -18.52
C THR A 245 -3.86 -1.59 -18.83
N GLN A 246 -3.49 -1.48 -20.11
CA GLN A 246 -2.31 -0.72 -20.51
C GLN A 246 -2.40 0.77 -20.12
N ALA A 247 -3.57 1.38 -20.24
CA ALA A 247 -3.74 2.79 -19.89
C ALA A 247 -3.55 3.07 -18.39
N PHE A 248 -4.00 2.17 -17.52
CA PHE A 248 -3.71 2.25 -16.08
C PHE A 248 -2.23 2.01 -15.78
N ALA A 249 -1.60 1.00 -16.41
CA ALA A 249 -0.19 0.68 -16.19
C ALA A 249 0.78 1.78 -16.66
N THR A 250 0.41 2.54 -17.68
CA THR A 250 1.26 3.59 -18.28
C THR A 250 0.94 4.99 -17.79
N GLY A 251 0.05 5.15 -16.81
CA GLY A 251 -0.35 6.45 -16.28
C GLY A 251 -1.03 7.35 -17.31
N THR A 252 -1.93 6.80 -18.12
CA THR A 252 -2.63 7.57 -19.16
C THR A 252 -3.42 8.74 -18.57
N ILE A 253 -3.26 9.92 -19.17
CA ILE A 253 -4.06 11.11 -18.84
C ILE A 253 -5.47 10.96 -19.43
N TRP A 254 -6.38 10.37 -18.67
CA TRP A 254 -7.75 10.04 -19.08
C TRP A 254 -8.56 11.24 -19.63
N GLY A 255 -8.26 12.46 -19.18
CA GLY A 255 -8.90 13.68 -19.67
C GLY A 255 -8.70 13.92 -21.18
N GLY A 256 -7.60 13.44 -21.75
CA GLY A 256 -7.32 13.51 -23.19
C GLY A 256 -8.23 12.62 -24.04
N LEU A 257 -8.84 11.60 -23.44
CA LEU A 257 -9.77 10.67 -24.08
C LEU A 257 -11.25 11.10 -23.96
N GLY A 258 -11.49 12.23 -23.29
CA GLY A 258 -12.81 12.84 -23.14
C GLY A 258 -13.39 12.73 -21.73
N ALA A 259 -14.32 13.64 -21.40
CA ALA A 259 -14.84 13.80 -20.05
C ALA A 259 -15.57 12.56 -19.51
N ALA A 260 -16.25 11.79 -20.36
CA ALA A 260 -16.94 10.55 -19.95
C ALA A 260 -15.94 9.44 -19.60
N VAL A 261 -14.86 9.31 -20.37
CA VAL A 261 -13.78 8.35 -20.10
C VAL A 261 -13.08 8.72 -18.79
N LEU A 262 -12.77 10.01 -18.59
CA LEU A 262 -12.23 10.51 -17.33
C LEU A 262 -13.15 10.23 -16.14
N ALA A 263 -14.47 10.46 -16.27
CA ALA A 263 -15.42 10.16 -15.21
C ALA A 263 -15.37 8.68 -14.82
N CYS A 264 -15.49 7.77 -15.81
CA CYS A 264 -15.39 6.33 -15.57
C CYS A 264 -14.05 5.93 -14.91
N ALA A 265 -12.93 6.45 -15.41
CA ALA A 265 -11.60 6.14 -14.88
C ALA A 265 -11.40 6.64 -13.44
N LEU A 266 -12.10 7.71 -13.06
CA LEU A 266 -12.18 8.22 -11.68
C LEU A 266 -13.33 7.57 -10.89
N GLY A 267 -13.92 6.47 -11.37
CA GLY A 267 -15.01 5.76 -10.72
C GLY A 267 -16.35 6.50 -10.65
N LYS A 268 -16.54 7.59 -11.40
CA LYS A 268 -17.73 8.46 -11.36
C LYS A 268 -18.78 8.12 -12.41
#